data_AF-A0A0C3JE02-F1
#
_entry.id   AF-A0A0C3JE02-F1
#
_cell.length_a   1.000
_cell.length_b   1.000
_cell.length_c   1.000
_cell.angle_alpha   90.00
_cell.angle_beta   90.00
_cell.angle_gamma   90.00
#
_symmetry.space_group_name_H-M   'P 1'
#
loop_
_entity.id
_entity.type
_entity.pdbx_description
1 polymer ?
#
loop_
_entity_poly.entity_id
_entity_poly.type
_entity_poly.pdbx_seq_one_letter_code
_entity_poly.pdbx_strand_id
1 'polypeptide(L)'
;MDSEATHDVPTGTLDFMACEVEAQTYLFEPDDEEDEDDEEDEDDEDNEDNEDNEDVFPFKFNPLHDMESLWWIPIWILYHHVDKAGKQPSEAQKKWFGELFPGRLDARFSVFSARVKYKVLPTSFRHAARIITLTMRRGLRVAYIASEKSIPPAYTDALATLQPVFTRSLARAAARSKHVKLYTPSAKRSYQEDPTVETRNNKHPKVQSFFRSLPKY
;
A
#
# COMPACT_ATOMS: atom_id res chain seq x y z
N MET A 1 9.40 -25.73 -25.04
CA MET A 1 9.51 -26.13 -23.62
C MET A 1 9.20 -24.84 -22.92
N ASP A 2 7.92 -24.61 -22.63
CA ASP A 2 7.43 -23.28 -22.30
C ASP A 2 6.85 -23.36 -20.90
N SER A 3 7.56 -22.79 -19.94
CA SER A 3 7.14 -22.70 -18.54
C SER A 3 7.61 -21.38 -17.96
N GLU A 4 7.26 -20.27 -18.63
CA GLU A 4 7.14 -18.96 -17.99
C GLU A 4 5.69 -18.84 -17.50
N ALA A 5 5.40 -19.50 -16.40
CA ALA A 5 4.27 -19.12 -15.56
C ALA A 5 4.85 -18.23 -14.45
N THR A 6 5.10 -16.97 -14.78
CA THR A 6 5.36 -15.94 -13.76
C THR A 6 4.13 -15.87 -12.87
N HIS A 7 4.35 -16.20 -11.60
CA HIS A 7 3.36 -16.19 -10.55
C HIS A 7 2.84 -14.76 -10.33
N ASP A 8 1.79 -14.36 -11.06
CA ASP A 8 0.92 -13.25 -10.66
C ASP A 8 0.08 -13.72 -9.46
N VAL A 9 0.73 -13.86 -8.31
CA VAL A 9 0.04 -14.01 -7.03
C VAL A 9 -0.47 -12.63 -6.67
N PRO A 10 -1.79 -12.41 -6.50
CA PRO A 10 -2.32 -11.13 -6.07
C PRO A 10 -1.92 -10.89 -4.62
N THR A 11 -0.74 -10.31 -4.40
CA THR A 11 -0.21 -10.02 -3.06
C THR A 11 -0.89 -8.77 -2.51
N GLY A 12 -2.15 -8.90 -2.12
CA GLY A 12 -2.90 -7.86 -1.40
C GLY A 12 -3.56 -6.78 -2.28
N THR A 13 -4.33 -5.91 -1.63
CA THR A 13 -4.85 -4.70 -2.25
C THR A 13 -3.69 -3.72 -2.43
N LEU A 14 -3.39 -3.31 -3.67
CA LEU A 14 -2.27 -2.44 -4.02
C LEU A 14 -2.12 -1.23 -3.09
N ASP A 15 -3.24 -0.62 -2.68
CA ASP A 15 -3.28 0.55 -1.81
C ASP A 15 -2.74 0.32 -0.39
N PHE A 16 -2.63 -0.93 0.06
CA PHE A 16 -2.22 -1.29 1.43
C PHE A 16 -0.93 -2.09 1.50
N MET A 17 -0.34 -2.44 0.36
CA MET A 17 0.97 -3.12 0.32
C MET A 17 2.05 -2.24 0.99
N ALA A 18 3.05 -2.84 1.62
CA ALA A 18 4.19 -2.09 2.16
C ALA A 18 5.08 -1.53 1.04
N CYS A 19 5.74 -0.40 1.26
CA CYS A 19 6.56 0.25 0.24
C CYS A 19 7.73 -0.62 -0.23
N GLU A 20 8.39 -1.35 0.68
CA GLU A 20 9.47 -2.29 0.32
C GLU A 20 8.97 -3.48 -0.50
N VAL A 21 7.76 -3.97 -0.19
CA VAL A 21 7.14 -5.07 -0.95
C VAL A 21 6.75 -4.59 -2.34
N GLU A 22 6.27 -3.36 -2.47
CA GLU A 22 6.00 -2.72 -3.77
C GLU A 22 7.28 -2.59 -4.60
N ALA A 23 8.38 -2.14 -3.99
CA ALA A 23 9.67 -1.96 -4.66
C ALA A 23 10.52 -3.23 -4.80
N GLN A 24 10.16 -4.33 -4.11
CA GLN A 24 10.96 -5.56 -3.99
C GLN A 24 12.41 -5.32 -3.53
N THR A 25 12.63 -4.30 -2.69
CA THR A 25 13.94 -3.95 -2.12
C THR A 25 13.79 -3.34 -0.72
N TYR A 26 14.87 -3.38 0.06
CA TYR A 26 14.94 -2.65 1.33
C TYR A 26 15.09 -1.15 1.07
N LEU A 27 14.38 -0.31 1.81
CA LEU A 27 14.25 1.14 1.49
C LEU A 27 14.69 2.05 2.64
N PHE A 28 15.04 1.50 3.80
CA PHE A 28 15.38 2.23 5.01
C PHE A 28 16.78 1.85 5.49
N GLU A 29 17.72 1.77 4.54
CA GLU A 29 19.14 1.59 4.76
C GLU A 29 19.63 2.47 5.92
N PRO A 30 20.56 1.97 6.75
CA PRO A 30 21.24 2.82 7.71
C PRO A 30 21.84 4.00 6.95
N ASP A 31 21.62 5.23 7.42
CA ASP A 31 22.44 6.35 6.98
C ASP A 31 23.87 5.94 7.32
N ASP A 32 24.65 5.55 6.32
CA ASP A 32 26.10 5.46 6.41
C ASP A 32 26.57 6.92 6.57
N GLU A 33 26.45 7.44 7.79
CA GLU A 33 27.29 8.54 8.25
C GLU A 33 28.71 7.93 8.31
N GLU A 34 29.32 7.71 7.14
CA GLU A 34 30.76 7.69 7.01
C GLU A 34 31.22 9.04 7.54
N ASP A 35 32.00 8.98 8.61
CA ASP A 35 32.66 10.12 9.21
C ASP A 35 33.37 10.91 8.10
N GLU A 36 32.81 12.08 7.74
CA GLU A 36 33.53 13.16 7.05
C GLU A 36 34.62 13.69 8.00
N ASP A 37 35.61 12.85 8.32
CA ASP A 37 36.93 13.30 8.72
C ASP A 37 37.70 13.56 7.43
N ASP A 38 37.48 14.76 6.89
CA ASP A 38 38.36 15.41 5.91
C ASP A 38 39.79 15.45 6.49
N GLU A 39 40.60 14.43 6.19
CA GLU A 39 42.05 14.59 6.10
C GLU A 39 42.44 14.42 4.62
N GLU A 40 42.58 15.58 3.95
CA GLU A 40 43.23 15.72 2.65
C GLU A 40 44.67 15.19 2.75
N ASP A 41 44.91 13.97 2.29
CA ASP A 41 46.24 13.53 1.85
C ASP A 41 46.16 13.14 0.37
N GLU A 42 46.63 14.05 -0.48
CA GLU A 42 47.02 13.78 -1.85
C GLU A 42 48.20 12.79 -1.84
N ASP A 43 48.07 11.62 -2.46
CA ASP A 43 49.09 11.03 -3.35
C ASP A 43 48.69 9.63 -3.88
N ASP A 44 48.76 9.52 -5.21
CA ASP A 44 49.15 8.38 -6.04
C ASP A 44 48.29 7.11 -6.27
N GLU A 45 47.95 6.99 -7.56
CA GLU A 45 48.14 5.85 -8.48
C GLU A 45 47.28 4.58 -8.35
N ASP A 46 46.58 4.33 -9.48
CA ASP A 46 46.19 3.03 -10.04
C ASP A 46 45.63 1.98 -9.07
N ASN A 47 44.30 1.92 -8.98
CA ASN A 47 43.64 0.67 -8.58
C ASN A 47 42.59 0.24 -9.61
N GLU A 48 42.95 -0.84 -10.28
CA GLU A 48 42.19 -1.60 -11.27
C GLU A 48 40.91 -2.18 -10.62
N ASP A 49 39.80 -2.12 -11.35
CA ASP A 49 38.68 -3.06 -11.31
C ASP A 49 38.31 -3.67 -9.94
N ASN A 50 37.81 -2.86 -9.01
CA ASN A 50 36.86 -3.37 -8.02
C ASN A 50 35.48 -3.49 -8.70
N GLU A 51 35.29 -4.57 -9.48
CA GLU A 51 33.95 -5.15 -9.64
C GLU A 51 33.54 -5.67 -8.26
N ASP A 52 33.07 -4.77 -7.41
CA ASP A 52 32.41 -5.11 -6.17
C ASP A 52 31.23 -6.02 -6.55
N ASN A 53 31.38 -7.31 -6.27
CA ASN A 53 30.25 -8.21 -6.14
C ASN A 53 29.40 -7.64 -5.00
N GLU A 54 28.50 -6.72 -5.32
CA GLU A 54 27.37 -6.41 -4.45
C GLU A 54 26.70 -7.75 -4.16
N ASP A 55 26.91 -8.28 -2.96
CA ASP A 55 26.23 -9.46 -2.48
C ASP A 55 24.72 -9.15 -2.54
N VAL A 56 24.06 -9.56 -3.63
CA VAL A 56 22.63 -9.32 -3.84
C VAL A 56 21.88 -10.18 -2.83
N PHE A 57 21.63 -9.60 -1.65
CA PHE A 57 20.87 -10.26 -0.61
C PHE A 57 19.42 -10.41 -1.07
N PRO A 58 18.84 -11.62 -1.04
CA PRO A 58 17.47 -11.80 -1.45
C PRO A 58 16.52 -11.00 -0.56
N PHE A 59 15.53 -10.36 -1.16
CA PHE A 59 14.43 -9.71 -0.44
C PHE A 59 13.66 -10.77 0.37
N LYS A 60 13.59 -10.58 1.70
CA LYS A 60 12.98 -11.52 2.63
C LYS A 60 11.73 -10.96 3.27
N PHE A 61 10.87 -11.88 3.71
CA PHE A 61 9.70 -11.55 4.52
C PHE A 61 10.08 -10.76 5.78
N ASN A 62 9.39 -9.65 6.02
CA ASN A 62 9.54 -8.81 7.21
C ASN A 62 8.14 -8.49 7.78
N PRO A 63 7.79 -8.90 9.02
CA PRO A 63 6.51 -8.57 9.65
C PRO A 63 6.21 -7.07 9.80
N LEU A 64 7.22 -6.20 9.66
CA LEU A 64 6.99 -4.75 9.61
C LEU A 64 6.13 -4.34 8.40
N HIS A 65 6.11 -5.13 7.33
CA HIS A 65 5.25 -4.91 6.16
C HIS A 65 3.76 -4.98 6.52
N ASP A 66 3.38 -5.91 7.41
CA ASP A 66 2.00 -5.99 7.93
C ASP A 66 1.66 -4.79 8.80
N MET A 67 2.63 -4.32 9.60
CA MET A 67 2.46 -3.12 10.43
C MET A 67 2.29 -1.86 9.57
N GLU A 68 3.00 -1.77 8.44
CA GLU A 68 2.79 -0.71 7.46
C GLU A 68 1.39 -0.78 6.83
N SER A 69 0.93 -1.98 6.47
CA SER A 69 -0.43 -2.20 5.97
C SER A 69 -1.49 -1.70 6.98
N LEU A 70 -1.28 -1.99 8.28
CA LEU A 70 -2.11 -1.49 9.39
C LEU A 70 -2.05 0.02 9.58
N TRP A 71 -1.04 0.69 9.04
CA TRP A 71 -0.95 2.14 8.98
C TRP A 71 -1.64 2.72 7.73
N TRP A 72 -1.52 2.07 6.57
CA TRP A 72 -2.19 2.51 5.34
C TRP A 72 -3.72 2.46 5.45
N ILE A 73 -4.28 1.44 6.09
CA ILE A 73 -5.75 1.31 6.28
C ILE A 73 -6.38 2.54 6.96
N PRO A 74 -5.94 2.99 8.16
CA PRO A 74 -6.52 4.17 8.80
C PRO A 74 -6.23 5.46 8.02
N ILE A 75 -5.10 5.57 7.31
CA ILE A 75 -4.85 6.71 6.42
C ILE A 75 -5.89 6.73 5.30
N TRP A 76 -6.16 5.60 4.66
CA TRP A 76 -7.19 5.48 3.64
C TRP A 76 -8.56 5.89 4.18
N ILE A 77 -8.97 5.35 5.34
CA ILE A 77 -10.26 5.69 5.97
C ILE A 77 -10.38 7.22 6.18
N LEU A 78 -9.33 7.85 6.69
CA LEU A 78 -9.32 9.26 7.02
C LEU A 78 -9.41 10.15 5.77
N TYR A 79 -8.73 9.80 4.68
CA TYR A 79 -8.69 10.62 3.45
C TYR A 79 -9.80 10.29 2.46
N HIS A 80 -10.31 9.06 2.47
CA HIS A 80 -11.43 8.64 1.62
C HIS A 80 -12.77 9.19 2.12
N HIS A 81 -12.98 9.18 3.43
CA HIS A 81 -14.26 9.60 4.02
C HIS A 81 -14.28 11.07 4.43
N VAL A 82 -15.49 11.57 4.70
CA VAL A 82 -15.74 12.83 5.40
C VAL A 82 -16.77 12.61 6.50
N ASP A 83 -16.83 13.54 7.45
CA ASP A 83 -17.90 13.54 8.45
C ASP A 83 -19.21 14.08 7.85
N LYS A 84 -20.33 13.85 8.57
CA LYS A 84 -21.65 14.33 8.16
C LYS A 84 -21.72 15.84 7.94
N ALA A 85 -20.87 16.62 8.60
CA ALA A 85 -20.85 18.08 8.48
C ALA A 85 -20.21 18.53 7.15
N GLY A 86 -19.11 17.88 6.74
CA GLY A 86 -18.38 18.20 5.51
C GLY A 86 -19.17 17.89 4.25
N LYS A 87 -20.02 16.85 4.26
CA LYS A 87 -20.84 16.33 3.13
C LYS A 87 -20.03 15.87 1.89
N GLN A 88 -18.89 16.49 1.60
CA GLN A 88 -17.98 16.16 0.51
C GLN A 88 -16.52 16.45 0.91
N PRO A 89 -15.54 15.69 0.39
CA PRO A 89 -14.12 15.99 0.54
C PRO A 89 -13.76 17.36 -0.04
N SER A 90 -12.87 18.09 0.63
CA SER A 90 -12.27 19.30 0.05
C SER A 90 -11.38 18.95 -1.14
N GLU A 91 -11.14 19.89 -2.07
CA GLU A 91 -10.20 19.67 -3.19
C GLU A 91 -8.79 19.33 -2.70
N ALA A 92 -8.36 19.94 -1.59
CA ALA A 92 -7.09 19.61 -0.95
C ALA A 92 -7.07 18.16 -0.44
N GLN A 93 -8.17 17.70 0.16
CA GLN A 93 -8.28 16.30 0.61
C GLN A 93 -8.26 15.33 -0.57
N LYS A 94 -8.99 15.62 -1.67
CA LYS A 94 -8.98 14.79 -2.89
C LYS A 94 -7.59 14.70 -3.51
N LYS A 95 -6.90 15.84 -3.60
CA LYS A 95 -5.51 15.89 -4.10
C LYS A 95 -4.60 14.99 -3.26
N TRP A 96 -4.65 15.14 -1.93
CA TRP A 96 -3.86 14.30 -1.02
C TRP A 96 -4.23 12.83 -1.08
N PHE A 97 -5.51 12.50 -1.26
CA PHE A 97 -5.94 11.12 -1.44
C PHE A 97 -5.30 10.52 -2.71
N GLY A 98 -5.30 11.24 -3.83
CA GLY A 98 -4.64 10.79 -5.06
C GLY A 98 -3.12 10.70 -4.97
N GLU A 99 -2.47 11.52 -4.14
CA GLU A 99 -1.03 11.40 -3.85
C GLU A 99 -0.73 10.17 -2.98
N LEU A 100 -1.57 9.89 -1.97
CA LEU A 100 -1.38 8.75 -1.05
C LEU A 100 -1.75 7.40 -1.69
N PHE A 101 -2.77 7.39 -2.55
CA PHE A 101 -3.34 6.19 -3.17
C PHE A 101 -3.48 6.40 -4.69
N PRO A 102 -2.36 6.41 -5.42
CA PRO A 102 -2.35 6.70 -6.85
C PRO A 102 -2.85 5.52 -7.71
N GLY A 103 -3.11 4.35 -7.12
CA GLY A 103 -3.56 3.15 -7.83
C GLY A 103 -2.51 2.52 -8.75
N ARG A 104 -1.23 2.86 -8.55
CA ARG A 104 -0.08 2.31 -9.29
C ARG A 104 1.10 2.08 -8.34
N LEU A 105 1.98 1.15 -8.72
CA LEU A 105 3.19 0.83 -7.99
C LEU A 105 4.23 1.98 -8.06
N ASP A 106 5.26 1.90 -7.22
CA ASP A 106 6.45 2.74 -7.07
C ASP A 106 6.23 4.23 -6.73
N ALA A 107 5.03 4.60 -6.28
CA ALA A 107 4.69 6.01 -6.04
C ALA A 107 4.60 6.38 -4.55
N ARG A 108 4.40 5.40 -3.66
CA ARG A 108 3.98 5.65 -2.28
C ARG A 108 5.14 5.90 -1.31
N PHE A 109 6.33 5.36 -1.58
CA PHE A 109 7.48 5.52 -0.67
C PHE A 109 7.84 7.00 -0.44
N SER A 110 7.87 7.80 -1.50
CA SER A 110 8.13 9.25 -1.38
C SER A 110 7.14 9.96 -0.43
N VAL A 111 5.86 9.56 -0.49
CA VAL A 111 4.79 10.14 0.33
C VAL A 111 4.81 9.59 1.75
N PHE A 112 5.15 8.32 1.92
CA PHE A 112 5.40 7.68 3.21
C PHE A 112 6.51 8.40 3.97
N SER A 113 7.64 8.63 3.30
CA SER A 113 8.83 9.27 3.84
C SER A 113 8.59 10.76 4.15
N ALA A 114 7.86 11.48 3.27
CA ALA A 114 7.49 12.88 3.45
C ALA A 114 6.44 13.09 4.55
N ARG A 115 6.18 14.34 4.96
CA ARG A 115 5.16 14.66 5.99
C ARG A 115 3.73 14.65 5.45
N VAL A 116 2.87 13.79 6.00
CA VAL A 116 1.45 13.68 5.61
C VAL A 116 0.65 14.87 6.15
N LYS A 117 -0.07 15.58 5.28
CA LYS A 117 -0.79 16.82 5.63
C LYS A 117 -2.18 16.57 6.24
N TYR A 118 -2.23 16.11 7.49
CA TYR A 118 -3.51 15.86 8.19
C TYR A 118 -4.44 17.08 8.35
N LYS A 119 -3.95 18.32 8.19
CA LYS A 119 -4.75 19.55 8.34
C LYS A 119 -5.79 19.73 7.22
N VAL A 120 -5.61 19.06 6.08
CA VAL A 120 -6.56 19.10 4.95
C VAL A 120 -7.86 18.34 5.25
N LEU A 121 -7.84 17.49 6.27
CA LEU A 121 -8.98 16.70 6.71
C LEU A 121 -10.01 17.53 7.51
N PRO A 122 -11.28 17.09 7.55
CA PRO A 122 -12.30 17.65 8.44
C PRO A 122 -11.81 17.77 9.87
N THR A 123 -12.21 18.85 10.57
CA THR A 123 -11.74 19.14 11.93
C THR A 123 -11.98 17.99 12.91
N SER A 124 -13.08 17.26 12.73
CA SER A 124 -13.43 16.06 13.50
C SER A 124 -12.41 14.92 13.37
N PHE A 125 -11.74 14.78 12.23
CA PHE A 125 -10.73 13.76 11.97
C PHE A 125 -9.32 14.16 12.39
N ARG A 126 -9.02 15.46 12.51
CA ARG A 126 -7.64 15.96 12.69
C ARG A 126 -6.92 15.38 13.90
N HIS A 127 -7.62 15.11 15.00
CA HIS A 127 -6.99 14.53 16.20
C HIS A 127 -6.55 13.08 15.98
N ALA A 128 -7.44 12.24 15.43
CA ALA A 128 -7.10 10.87 15.07
C ALA A 128 -6.00 10.86 14.00
N ALA A 129 -6.16 11.66 12.95
CA ALA A 129 -5.17 11.76 11.87
C ALA A 129 -3.79 12.20 12.37
N ARG A 130 -3.72 13.16 13.31
CA ARG A 130 -2.45 13.56 13.92
C ARG A 130 -1.78 12.38 14.64
N ILE A 131 -2.53 11.55 15.37
CA ILE A 131 -1.99 10.38 16.07
C ILE A 131 -1.46 9.35 15.06
N ILE A 132 -2.25 9.01 14.04
CA ILE A 132 -1.85 8.03 13.01
C ILE A 132 -0.63 8.53 12.21
N THR A 133 -0.67 9.78 11.75
CA THR A 133 0.38 10.33 10.86
C THR A 133 1.68 10.69 11.57
N LEU A 134 1.65 11.11 12.83
CA LEU A 134 2.85 11.53 13.56
C LEU A 134 3.41 10.43 14.46
N THR A 135 2.55 9.64 15.12
CA THR A 135 3.02 8.67 16.12
C THR A 135 3.28 7.31 15.49
N MET A 136 2.28 6.73 14.80
CA MET A 136 2.43 5.39 14.21
C MET A 136 3.47 5.40 13.09
N ARG A 137 3.37 6.36 12.16
CA ARG A 137 4.33 6.47 11.06
C ARG A 137 5.77 6.66 11.54
N ARG A 138 5.98 7.52 12.56
CA ARG A 138 7.32 7.72 13.13
C ARG A 138 7.84 6.43 13.76
N GLY A 139 7.01 5.73 14.53
CA GLY A 139 7.38 4.44 15.10
C GLY A 139 7.76 3.43 14.03
N LEU A 140 6.99 3.37 12.94
CA LEU A 140 7.23 2.46 11.83
C LEU A 140 8.54 2.77 11.12
N ARG A 141 8.81 4.05 10.80
CA ARG A 141 10.12 4.47 10.24
C ARG A 141 11.29 4.10 11.14
N VAL A 142 11.18 4.34 12.45
CA VAL A 142 12.22 3.96 13.42
C VAL A 142 12.42 2.45 13.45
N ALA A 143 11.34 1.66 13.34
CA ALA A 143 11.42 0.21 13.33
C ALA A 143 12.10 -0.34 12.07
N TYR A 144 11.77 0.20 10.88
CA TYR A 144 12.43 -0.18 9.63
C TYR A 144 13.93 0.12 9.68
N ILE A 145 14.31 1.38 9.96
CA ILE A 145 15.71 1.80 10.11
C ILE A 145 16.44 0.91 11.12
N ALA A 146 15.83 0.61 12.27
CA ALA A 146 16.45 -0.26 13.26
C ALA A 146 16.61 -1.71 12.78
N SER A 147 15.64 -2.22 12.01
CA SER A 147 15.69 -3.59 11.49
C SER A 147 16.70 -3.75 10.35
N GLU A 148 16.88 -2.72 9.53
CA GLU A 148 17.72 -2.74 8.33
C GLU A 148 19.18 -2.39 8.59
N LYS A 149 19.57 -2.13 9.85
CA LYS A 149 20.99 -2.02 10.27
C LYS A 149 21.84 -3.26 9.99
N SER A 150 21.20 -4.38 9.65
CA SER A 150 21.86 -5.61 9.24
C SER A 150 21.09 -6.21 8.08
N ILE A 151 21.80 -6.83 7.14
CA ILE A 151 21.17 -7.55 6.03
C ILE A 151 21.41 -9.06 6.24
N PRO A 152 20.34 -9.90 6.30
CA PRO A 152 18.93 -9.54 6.19
C PRO A 152 18.38 -8.81 7.44
N PRO A 153 17.27 -8.07 7.32
CA PRO A 153 16.74 -7.27 8.42
C PRO A 153 16.41 -8.05 9.69
N ALA A 154 16.89 -7.56 10.83
CA ALA A 154 16.62 -8.10 12.15
C ALA A 154 15.41 -7.40 12.80
N TYR A 155 14.20 -7.87 12.47
CA TYR A 155 12.97 -7.17 12.83
C TYR A 155 12.43 -7.46 14.24
N THR A 156 12.91 -8.49 14.95
CA THR A 156 12.26 -8.96 16.21
C THR A 156 12.14 -7.86 17.27
N ASP A 157 13.24 -7.18 17.57
CA ASP A 157 13.28 -6.12 18.60
C ASP A 157 12.58 -4.85 18.13
N ALA A 158 12.74 -4.51 16.84
CA ALA A 158 12.05 -3.40 16.20
C ALA A 158 10.52 -3.58 16.27
N LEU A 159 10.03 -4.78 15.95
CA LEU A 159 8.62 -5.14 16.01
C LEU A 159 8.09 -5.11 17.45
N ALA A 160 8.82 -5.69 18.40
CA ALA A 160 8.44 -5.68 19.82
C ALA A 160 8.29 -4.24 20.36
N THR A 161 9.15 -3.32 19.90
CA THR A 161 9.08 -1.89 20.24
C THR A 161 7.91 -1.20 19.53
N LEU A 162 7.61 -1.57 18.29
CA LEU A 162 6.58 -0.96 17.45
C LEU A 162 5.16 -1.32 17.89
N GLN A 163 4.92 -2.58 18.25
CA GLN A 163 3.59 -3.08 18.65
C GLN A 163 2.87 -2.20 19.69
N PRO A 164 3.47 -1.87 20.86
CA PRO A 164 2.81 -1.03 21.86
C PRO A 164 2.58 0.41 21.38
N VAL A 165 3.36 0.91 20.41
CA VAL A 165 3.10 2.21 19.76
C VAL A 165 1.82 2.14 18.95
N PHE A 166 1.66 1.10 18.13
CA PHE A 166 0.46 0.88 17.31
C PHE A 166 -0.78 0.67 18.17
N THR A 167 -0.73 -0.25 19.13
CA THR A 167 -1.88 -0.55 20.01
C THR A 167 -2.38 0.69 20.74
N ARG A 168 -1.47 1.46 21.36
CA ARG A 168 -1.84 2.70 22.08
C ARG A 168 -2.34 3.78 21.13
N SER A 169 -1.73 3.93 19.96
CA SER A 169 -2.11 4.95 18.99
C SER A 169 -3.47 4.68 18.38
N LEU A 170 -3.76 3.44 17.98
CA LEU A 170 -5.06 3.02 17.48
C LEU A 170 -6.15 3.18 18.54
N ALA A 171 -5.91 2.75 19.79
CA ALA A 171 -6.85 2.94 20.89
C ALA A 171 -7.17 4.43 21.12
N ARG A 172 -6.14 5.29 21.13
CA ARG A 172 -6.33 6.74 21.29
C ARG A 172 -7.05 7.37 20.10
N ALA A 173 -6.71 6.97 18.87
CA ALA A 173 -7.37 7.45 17.66
C ALA A 173 -8.86 7.06 17.68
N ALA A 174 -9.18 5.80 17.99
CA ALA A 174 -10.54 5.31 18.13
C ALA A 174 -11.33 6.07 19.21
N ALA A 175 -10.74 6.29 20.39
CA ALA A 175 -11.36 7.06 21.46
C ALA A 175 -11.69 8.50 21.03
N ARG A 176 -10.80 9.15 20.25
CA ARG A 176 -11.03 10.51 19.72
C ARG A 176 -12.08 10.53 18.60
N SER A 177 -12.27 9.42 17.90
CA SER A 177 -13.24 9.27 16.82
C SER A 177 -14.62 8.78 17.27
N LYS A 178 -14.83 8.48 18.56
CA LYS A 178 -16.05 7.85 19.10
C LYS A 178 -17.37 8.53 18.68
N HIS A 179 -17.36 9.85 18.50
CA HIS A 179 -18.56 10.63 18.16
C HIS A 179 -18.61 11.07 16.70
N VAL A 180 -17.61 10.70 15.90
CA VAL A 180 -17.56 11.11 14.52
C VAL A 180 -18.45 10.20 13.70
N LYS A 181 -19.44 10.79 13.03
CA LYS A 181 -20.34 10.08 12.13
C LYS A 181 -19.86 10.31 10.70
N LEU A 182 -19.50 9.23 10.01
CA LEU A 182 -19.15 9.30 8.60
C LEU A 182 -20.36 9.75 7.78
N TYR A 183 -20.10 10.55 6.76
CA TYR A 183 -21.08 10.83 5.73
C TYR A 183 -21.24 9.59 4.85
N THR A 184 -22.45 9.07 4.80
CA THR A 184 -22.85 8.07 3.82
C THR A 184 -23.80 8.78 2.86
N PRO A 185 -23.44 8.97 1.58
CA PRO A 185 -24.38 9.48 0.60
C PRO A 185 -25.63 8.61 0.65
N SER A 186 -26.81 9.20 0.82
CA SER A 186 -28.06 8.45 0.74
C SER A 186 -28.15 7.84 -0.65
N ALA A 187 -27.87 6.54 -0.77
CA ALA A 187 -27.92 5.83 -2.02
C ALA A 187 -29.38 5.74 -2.50
N LYS A 188 -29.79 6.71 -3.33
CA LYS A 188 -30.66 6.41 -4.48
C LYS A 188 -29.74 6.15 -5.67
N ARG A 189 -28.98 5.06 -5.63
CA ARG A 189 -28.42 4.43 -6.82
C ARG A 189 -29.05 3.05 -6.86
N SER A 190 -30.02 2.85 -7.75
CA SER A 190 -30.28 1.51 -8.25
C SER A 190 -28.97 1.07 -8.87
N TYR A 191 -28.26 0.17 -8.22
CA TYR A 191 -27.42 -0.74 -8.97
C TYR A 191 -28.40 -1.52 -9.84
N GLN A 192 -28.57 -1.08 -11.08
CA GLN A 192 -29.10 -1.92 -12.12
C GLN A 192 -27.99 -2.95 -12.29
N GLU A 193 -28.16 -4.11 -11.65
CA GLU A 193 -27.29 -5.26 -11.86
C GLU A 193 -27.18 -5.46 -13.37
N ASP A 194 -25.96 -5.31 -13.87
CA ASP A 194 -25.62 -5.69 -15.23
C ASP A 194 -26.01 -7.17 -15.35
N PRO A 195 -26.94 -7.56 -16.24
CA PRO A 195 -27.39 -8.93 -16.31
C PRO A 195 -26.18 -9.80 -16.57
N THR A 196 -25.88 -10.66 -15.58
CA THR A 196 -24.84 -11.66 -15.66
C THR A 196 -24.96 -12.41 -16.99
N VAL A 197 -23.79 -12.67 -17.56
CA VAL A 197 -23.49 -13.29 -18.86
C VAL A 197 -24.14 -14.69 -19.07
N GLU A 198 -24.98 -15.17 -18.16
CA GLU A 198 -25.65 -16.48 -18.22
C GLU A 198 -26.79 -16.59 -19.24
N THR A 199 -27.24 -15.50 -19.88
CA THR A 199 -28.28 -15.60 -20.92
C THR A 199 -27.76 -15.91 -22.34
N ARG A 200 -26.44 -16.10 -22.53
CA ARG A 200 -25.90 -16.37 -23.88
C ARG A 200 -25.98 -17.83 -24.36
N ASN A 201 -26.42 -18.78 -23.53
CA ASN A 201 -26.42 -20.21 -23.89
C ASN A 201 -27.78 -20.85 -24.26
N ASN A 202 -28.85 -20.08 -24.43
CA ASN A 202 -30.14 -20.63 -24.90
C ASN A 202 -30.39 -20.39 -26.40
N LYS A 203 -29.48 -20.88 -27.26
CA LYS A 203 -29.79 -21.13 -28.68
C LYS A 203 -29.58 -22.59 -29.01
N HIS A 204 -30.62 -23.39 -28.77
CA HIS A 204 -30.76 -24.70 -29.41
C HIS A 204 -30.72 -24.54 -30.94
N PRO A 205 -29.93 -25.34 -31.67
CA PRO A 205 -30.08 -25.45 -33.11
C PRO A 205 -31.37 -26.22 -33.43
N LYS A 206 -32.26 -25.60 -34.20
CA LYS A 206 -33.41 -26.29 -34.81
C LYS A 206 -32.88 -27.32 -35.81
N VAL A 207 -32.93 -28.60 -35.46
CA VAL A 207 -32.79 -29.71 -36.40
C VAL A 207 -34.04 -29.68 -37.30
N GLN A 208 -33.88 -29.19 -38.53
CA GLN A 208 -34.89 -29.32 -39.58
C GLN A 208 -34.91 -30.78 -40.06
N SER A 209 -36.00 -31.49 -39.76
CA SER A 209 -36.30 -32.81 -40.32
C SER A 209 -36.70 -32.68 -41.79
N PHE A 210 -35.77 -32.98 -42.70
CA PHE A 210 -36.10 -33.21 -44.10
C PHE A 210 -36.54 -34.67 -44.29
N PHE A 211 -37.83 -34.94 -44.06
CA PHE A 211 -38.47 -36.10 -44.68
C PHE A 211 -38.77 -35.74 -46.15
N ARG A 212 -37.96 -36.26 -47.08
CA ARG A 212 -38.35 -36.35 -48.49
C ARG A 212 -38.93 -37.74 -48.74
N SER A 213 -40.22 -37.77 -49.02
CA SER A 213 -40.92 -38.88 -49.65
C SER A 213 -40.34 -39.15 -51.04
N LEU A 214 -39.89 -40.38 -51.29
CA LEU A 214 -39.61 -40.89 -52.63
C LEU A 214 -40.92 -41.36 -53.31
N PRO A 215 -41.16 -41.04 -54.60
CA PRO A 215 -42.22 -41.68 -55.35
C PRO A 215 -41.81 -43.09 -55.77
N LYS A 216 -42.78 -44.01 -55.69
CA LYS A 216 -42.72 -45.34 -56.30
C LYS A 216 -42.71 -45.19 -57.81
N TYR A 217 -41.72 -45.77 -58.50
CA TYR A 217 -41.86 -46.57 -59.73
C TYR A 217 -40.62 -47.44 -59.87
#